data_AF-A0A165NFL4-F1
#
_entry.id   AF-A0A165NFL4-F1
#
_cell.length_a   1.000
_cell.length_b   1.000
_cell.length_c   1.000
_cell.angle_alpha   90.00
_cell.angle_beta   90.00
_cell.angle_gamma   90.00
#
_symmetry.space_group_name_H-M   'P 1'
#
loop_
_entity.id
_entity.type
_entity.pdbx_description
1 polymer ?
#
loop_
_entity_poly.entity_id
_entity_poly.type
_entity_poly.pdbx_seq_one_letter_code
_entity_poly.pdbx_strand_id
1 'polypeptide(L)'
;MRFLVNCRTWTPSAVRLRLYAPVPHLIRKTRKDTVMPLSSPIRGVDGRLITEIPVPEGTVVHIGILASNRNPELWGPDAAEWKPERWLGPLPEVVKEAHVPGDYSHLMTFLGGGRACIGSSSRNSR
;
A
#
# COMPACT_ATOMS: atom_id res chain seq x y z
N MET A 1 3.99 -28.89 7.96
CA MET A 1 4.67 -29.38 6.74
C MET A 1 4.22 -28.50 5.58
N ARG A 2 5.11 -27.57 5.18
CA ARG A 2 5.17 -26.79 3.94
C ARG A 2 3.84 -26.25 3.36
N PHE A 3 3.54 -25.00 3.72
CA PHE A 3 2.78 -24.07 2.88
C PHE A 3 3.51 -23.88 1.55
N LEU A 4 3.25 -24.77 0.59
CA LEU A 4 3.40 -24.46 -0.83
C LEU A 4 2.01 -24.13 -1.34
N VAL A 5 1.45 -23.01 -0.86
CA VAL A 5 0.32 -22.37 -1.55
C VAL A 5 0.84 -22.01 -2.93
N ASN A 6 0.19 -22.59 -3.92
CA ASN A 6 0.66 -22.72 -5.29
C ASN A 6 0.97 -21.33 -5.89
N CYS A 7 2.25 -20.94 -5.91
CA CYS A 7 2.71 -19.62 -6.35
C CYS A 7 2.21 -19.24 -7.78
N ARG A 8 1.84 -20.24 -8.60
CA ARG A 8 1.39 -20.06 -9.99
C ARG A 8 -0.03 -19.51 -10.16
N THR A 9 -0.95 -19.71 -9.20
CA THR A 9 -2.33 -19.16 -9.30
C THR A 9 -2.48 -17.82 -8.58
N TRP A 10 -1.49 -17.45 -7.76
CA TRP A 10 -1.50 -16.26 -6.93
C TRP A 10 -1.04 -15.01 -7.69
N THR A 11 -0.10 -15.17 -8.63
CA THR A 11 0.51 -14.06 -9.39
C THR A 11 -0.48 -13.22 -10.21
N PRO A 12 -1.48 -13.77 -10.93
CA PRO A 12 -2.39 -12.92 -11.73
C PRO A 12 -3.33 -12.10 -10.84
N SER A 13 -3.70 -12.65 -9.67
CA SER A 13 -4.60 -11.99 -8.73
C SER A 13 -3.94 -10.78 -8.04
N ALA A 14 -2.68 -10.90 -7.63
CA ALA A 14 -1.92 -9.79 -7.02
C ALA A 14 -1.72 -8.62 -7.99
N VAL A 15 -1.36 -8.91 -9.25
CA VAL A 15 -1.22 -7.87 -10.28
C VAL A 15 -2.56 -7.17 -10.53
N ARG A 16 -3.65 -7.95 -10.57
CA ARG A 16 -5.00 -7.42 -10.73
C ARG A 16 -5.39 -6.49 -9.62
N LEU A 17 -5.14 -6.86 -8.37
CA LEU A 17 -5.51 -6.07 -7.21
C LEU A 17 -4.64 -4.82 -7.06
N ARG A 18 -3.39 -4.85 -7.56
CA ARG A 18 -2.51 -3.69 -7.61
C ARG A 18 -3.01 -2.66 -8.63
N LEU A 19 -3.25 -3.13 -9.87
CA LEU A 19 -3.68 -2.26 -10.96
C LEU A 19 -5.15 -1.87 -10.83
N TYR A 20 -6.03 -2.79 -10.49
CA TYR A 20 -7.48 -2.58 -10.44
C TYR A 20 -8.02 -2.86 -9.04
N ALA A 21 -7.56 -2.07 -8.07
CA ALA A 21 -8.10 -2.11 -6.71
C ALA A 21 -9.59 -1.74 -6.73
N PRO A 22 -10.50 -2.58 -6.17
CA PRO A 22 -11.93 -2.26 -6.12
C PRO A 22 -12.24 -0.99 -5.33
N VAL A 23 -11.40 -0.68 -4.34
CA VAL A 23 -11.46 0.56 -3.56
C VAL A 23 -10.21 1.39 -3.90
N PRO A 24 -10.35 2.47 -4.69
CA PRO A 24 -9.19 3.21 -5.19
C PRO A 24 -8.64 4.21 -4.18
N HIS A 25 -9.48 4.67 -3.25
CA HIS A 25 -9.12 5.59 -2.18
C HIS A 25 -9.99 5.38 -0.95
N LEU A 26 -9.53 5.90 0.18
CA LEU A 26 -10.23 5.85 1.46
C LEU A 26 -10.29 7.26 2.03
N ILE A 27 -11.28 7.48 2.89
CA ILE A 27 -11.39 8.73 3.63
C ILE A 27 -11.26 8.43 5.11
N ARG A 28 -10.45 9.23 5.80
CA ARG A 28 -10.36 9.27 7.26
C ARG A 28 -10.67 10.66 7.75
N LYS A 29 -11.27 10.76 8.93
CA LYS A 29 -11.45 12.03 9.64
C LYS A 29 -10.70 11.95 10.95
N THR A 30 -9.87 12.95 11.24
CA THR A 30 -9.18 13.04 12.53
C THR A 30 -10.19 13.29 13.65
N ARG A 31 -10.00 12.58 14.77
CA ARG A 31 -10.85 12.70 15.98
C ARG A 31 -10.25 13.59 17.07
N LYS A 32 -9.01 14.02 16.87
CA LYS A 32 -8.24 14.90 17.73
C LYS A 32 -7.07 15.45 16.92
N ASP A 33 -6.49 16.53 17.39
CA ASP A 33 -5.24 17.06 16.84
C ASP A 33 -4.16 15.96 16.87
N THR A 34 -3.49 15.78 15.74
CA THR A 34 -2.48 14.74 15.57
C THR A 34 -1.38 15.23 14.64
N VAL A 35 -0.19 14.65 14.78
CA VAL A 35 0.94 14.92 13.89
C VAL A 35 1.16 13.68 13.04
N MET A 36 1.09 13.84 11.73
CA MET A 36 1.28 12.77 10.76
C MET A 36 2.74 12.75 10.29
N PRO A 37 3.54 11.75 10.66
CA PRO A 37 4.90 11.62 10.15
C PRO A 37 4.88 11.19 8.68
N LEU A 38 5.79 11.75 7.89
CA LEU A 38 6.00 11.39 6.49
C LEU A 38 7.08 10.31 6.38
N SER A 39 6.87 9.32 5.51
CA SER A 39 7.88 8.29 5.21
C SER A 39 9.10 8.87 4.48
N SER A 40 8.91 9.97 3.75
CA SER A 40 9.96 10.67 3.01
C SER A 40 9.77 12.18 3.19
N PRO A 41 10.82 12.94 3.52
CA PRO A 41 10.72 14.38 3.71
C PRO A 41 10.27 15.09 2.42
N ILE A 42 9.34 16.03 2.55
CA ILE A 42 8.89 16.88 1.43
C ILE A 42 9.53 18.26 1.52
N ARG A 43 9.79 18.89 0.38
CA ARG A 43 10.34 20.26 0.34
C ARG A 43 9.19 21.26 0.37
N GLY A 44 9.14 22.09 1.41
CA GLY A 44 8.20 23.20 1.50
C GLY A 44 8.54 24.32 0.51
N VAL A 45 7.59 25.24 0.32
CA VAL A 45 7.76 26.44 -0.53
C VAL A 45 8.96 27.28 -0.04
N ASP A 46 9.18 27.30 1.26
CA ASP A 46 10.29 28.02 1.91
C ASP A 46 11.64 27.27 1.83
N GLY A 47 11.70 26.16 1.08
CA GLY A 47 12.89 25.33 0.92
C GLY A 47 13.24 24.43 2.11
N ARG A 48 12.50 24.54 3.23
CA ARG A 48 12.65 23.68 4.40
C ARG A 48 12.14 22.27 4.12
N LEU A 49 12.82 21.28 4.69
CA LEU A 49 12.36 19.90 4.69
C LEU A 49 11.29 19.71 5.77
N ILE A 50 10.14 19.19 5.37
CA ILE A 50 9.03 18.88 6.25
C ILE A 50 9.01 17.36 6.39
N THR A 51 9.17 16.88 7.63
CA THR A 51 9.14 15.45 7.97
C THR A 51 7.82 15.05 8.61
N GLU A 52 7.03 16.01 9.08
CA GLU A 52 5.77 15.78 9.77
C GLU A 52 4.77 16.88 9.46
N ILE A 53 3.48 16.53 9.43
CA ILE A 53 2.39 17.44 9.13
C ILE A 53 1.44 17.48 10.33
N PRO A 54 1.24 18.65 10.98
CA PRO A 54 0.19 18.79 11.97
C PRO A 54 -1.18 18.75 11.28
N VAL A 55 -2.06 17.87 11.76
CA VAL A 55 -3.40 17.64 11.24
C VAL A 55 -4.41 17.93 12.37
N PRO A 56 -5.13 19.07 12.30
CA PRO A 56 -6.13 19.43 13.30
C PRO A 56 -7.29 18.42 13.38
N GLU A 57 -8.00 18.40 14.49
CA GLU A 57 -9.24 17.66 14.69
C GLU A 57 -10.27 18.02 13.60
N GLY A 58 -10.98 17.00 13.10
CA GLY A 58 -12.02 17.16 12.09
C GLY A 58 -11.51 17.23 10.65
N THR A 59 -10.19 17.24 10.43
CA THR A 59 -9.59 17.22 9.10
C THR A 59 -9.88 15.90 8.37
N VAL A 60 -10.27 16.02 7.10
CA VAL A 60 -10.53 14.89 6.21
C VAL A 60 -9.25 14.54 5.45
N VAL A 61 -8.74 13.33 5.66
CA VAL A 61 -7.53 12.80 5.01
C VAL A 61 -7.93 11.78 3.95
N HIS A 62 -7.54 12.04 2.71
CA HIS A 62 -7.72 11.14 1.58
C HIS A 62 -6.49 10.23 1.44
N ILE A 63 -6.71 8.92 1.44
CA ILE A 63 -5.67 7.91 1.30
C ILE A 63 -5.81 7.27 -0.08
N GLY A 64 -4.85 7.51 -0.96
CA GLY A 64 -4.85 6.96 -2.32
C GLY A 64 -4.27 5.55 -2.39
N ILE A 65 -5.14 4.53 -2.37
CA ILE A 65 -4.73 3.12 -2.51
C ILE A 65 -4.09 2.88 -3.87
N LEU A 66 -4.74 3.32 -4.95
CA LEU A 66 -4.18 3.14 -6.31
C LEU A 66 -2.87 3.91 -6.49
N ALA A 67 -2.75 5.09 -5.89
CA ALA A 67 -1.54 5.89 -5.95
C ALA A 67 -0.36 5.13 -5.31
N SER A 68 -0.56 4.55 -4.13
CA SER A 68 0.45 3.72 -3.46
C SER A 68 0.78 2.45 -4.25
N ASN A 69 -0.26 1.72 -4.69
CA ASN A 69 -0.12 0.47 -5.45
C ASN A 69 0.59 0.66 -6.80
N ARG A 70 0.53 1.85 -7.40
CA ARG A 70 1.14 2.16 -8.69
C ARG A 70 2.27 3.20 -8.59
N ASN A 71 2.77 3.48 -7.38
CA ASN A 71 3.84 4.46 -7.20
C ASN A 71 5.13 3.95 -7.89
N PRO A 72 5.68 4.67 -8.88
CA PRO A 72 6.95 4.29 -9.53
C PRO A 72 8.14 4.27 -8.59
N GLU A 73 8.13 5.06 -7.51
CA GLU A 73 9.20 5.06 -6.51
C GLU A 73 9.23 3.76 -5.70
N LEU A 74 8.06 3.16 -5.46
CA LEU A 74 7.95 1.89 -4.75
C LEU A 74 8.13 0.71 -5.70
N TRP A 75 7.46 0.74 -6.85
CA TRP A 75 7.33 -0.42 -7.74
C TRP A 75 8.24 -0.36 -8.98
N GLY A 76 9.01 0.70 -9.17
CA GLY A 76 9.84 0.93 -10.35
C GLY A 76 9.08 1.59 -11.51
N PRO A 77 9.78 1.91 -12.61
CA PRO A 77 9.21 2.63 -13.76
C PRO A 77 8.06 1.87 -14.45
N ASP A 78 7.99 0.55 -14.27
CA ASP A 78 6.94 -0.32 -14.79
C ASP A 78 5.78 -0.53 -13.79
N ALA A 79 5.58 0.42 -12.87
CA ALA A 79 4.54 0.35 -11.85
C ALA A 79 3.11 0.31 -12.41
N ALA A 80 2.88 0.81 -13.62
CA ALA A 80 1.58 0.75 -14.29
C ALA A 80 1.37 -0.52 -15.14
N GLU A 81 2.42 -1.32 -15.33
CA GLU A 81 2.38 -2.48 -16.23
C GLU A 81 1.85 -3.73 -15.52
N TRP A 82 1.17 -4.57 -16.30
CA TRP A 82 0.72 -5.90 -15.87
C TRP A 82 1.89 -6.88 -15.98
N LYS A 83 2.55 -7.19 -14.86
CA LYS A 83 3.71 -8.11 -14.78
C LYS A 83 3.54 -9.16 -13.68
N PRO A 84 2.88 -10.30 -13.96
CA PRO A 84 2.72 -11.41 -13.01
C PRO A 84 4.04 -11.97 -12.48
N GLU A 85 5.10 -11.89 -13.28
CA GLU A 85 6.42 -12.43 -12.98
C GLU A 85 7.08 -11.72 -11.79
N ARG A 86 6.61 -10.50 -11.46
CA ARG A 86 7.12 -9.71 -10.32
C ARG A 86 6.97 -10.43 -8.97
N TRP A 87 5.99 -11.31 -8.84
CA TRP A 87 5.76 -12.10 -7.61
C TRP A 87 6.33 -13.52 -7.70
N LEU A 88 7.06 -13.86 -8.76
CA LEU A 88 7.78 -15.13 -8.89
C LEU A 88 9.18 -15.08 -8.27
N GLY A 89 9.73 -13.88 -8.03
CA GLY A 89 11.03 -13.65 -7.41
C GLY A 89 10.94 -12.81 -6.13
N PRO A 90 12.07 -12.50 -5.49
CA PRO A 90 12.09 -11.58 -4.35
C PRO A 90 11.58 -10.19 -4.77
N LEU A 91 10.67 -9.63 -3.99
CA LEU A 91 10.20 -8.26 -4.19
C LEU A 91 11.34 -7.24 -4.01
N PRO A 92 11.27 -6.07 -4.66
CA PRO A 92 12.24 -5.00 -4.45
C PRO A 92 12.35 -4.62 -2.97
N GLU A 93 13.56 -4.40 -2.46
CA GLU A 93 13.79 -4.05 -1.05
C GLU A 93 13.02 -2.77 -0.65
N VAL A 94 12.91 -1.80 -1.55
CA VAL A 94 12.12 -0.57 -1.34
C VAL A 94 10.67 -0.86 -0.97
N VAL A 95 10.04 -1.89 -1.55
CA VAL A 95 8.66 -2.30 -1.21
C VAL A 95 8.59 -2.94 0.18
N LYS A 96 9.65 -3.66 0.58
CA LYS A 96 9.73 -4.30 1.89
C LYS A 96 9.99 -3.27 2.99
N GLU A 97 10.87 -2.30 2.74
CA GLU A 97 11.24 -1.22 3.66
C GLU A 97 10.17 -0.13 3.78
N ALA A 98 9.31 0.04 2.77
CA ALA A 98 8.23 1.04 2.81
C ALA A 98 7.18 0.77 3.89
N HIS A 99 7.19 -0.41 4.53
CA HIS A 99 6.24 -0.80 5.60
C HIS A 99 4.77 -0.50 5.24
N VAL A 100 4.41 -0.65 3.97
CA VAL A 100 3.04 -0.43 3.51
C VAL A 100 2.13 -1.37 4.30
N PRO A 101 1.08 -0.87 4.99
CA PRO A 101 0.24 -1.66 5.88
C PRO A 101 -0.75 -2.49 5.06
N GLY A 102 -0.25 -3.37 4.18
CA GLY A 102 -1.04 -4.21 3.31
C GLY A 102 -0.92 -5.66 3.74
N ASP A 103 -2.02 -6.27 4.19
CA ASP A 103 -2.04 -7.69 4.59
C ASP A 103 -1.84 -8.67 3.41
N TYR A 104 -1.85 -8.16 2.17
CA TYR A 104 -1.72 -8.95 0.94
C TYR A 104 -0.62 -8.37 0.05
N SER A 105 0.53 -9.05 -0.01
CA SER A 105 1.62 -8.75 -0.95
C SER A 105 2.14 -7.30 -0.94
N HIS A 106 2.16 -6.63 0.22
CA HIS A 106 2.50 -5.20 0.34
C HIS A 106 1.57 -4.26 -0.45
N LEU A 107 0.33 -4.68 -0.73
CA LEU A 107 -0.70 -3.87 -1.38
C LEU A 107 -1.67 -3.27 -0.36
N MET A 108 -2.02 -1.99 -0.54
CA MET A 108 -3.02 -1.32 0.30
C MET A 108 -4.47 -1.74 -0.03
N THR A 109 -4.68 -2.61 -1.02
CA THR A 109 -6.00 -3.00 -1.53
C THR A 109 -6.94 -3.56 -0.46
N PHE A 110 -6.39 -4.25 0.54
CA PHE A 110 -7.17 -4.78 1.66
C PHE A 110 -6.94 -4.04 2.97
N LEU A 111 -6.21 -2.91 2.96
CA LEU A 111 -5.73 -2.24 4.16
C LEU A 111 -4.86 -3.16 5.03
N GLY A 112 -4.57 -2.72 6.25
CA GLY A 112 -3.80 -3.46 7.24
C GLY A 112 -4.17 -3.01 8.65
N GLY A 113 -3.69 -3.79 9.62
CA GLY A 113 -4.02 -3.59 11.04
C GLY A 113 -5.50 -3.81 11.34
N GLY A 114 -6.03 -3.14 12.37
CA GLY A 114 -7.42 -3.33 12.86
C GLY A 114 -8.54 -2.94 11.88
N ARG A 115 -8.21 -2.56 10.65
CA ARG A 115 -9.16 -2.21 9.57
C ARG A 115 -8.90 -3.00 8.29
N ALA A 116 -8.04 -4.03 8.34
CA ALA A 116 -7.84 -4.95 7.23
C ALA A 116 -9.14 -5.64 6.83
N CYS A 117 -9.29 -5.93 5.54
CA CYS A 117 -10.42 -6.69 5.03
C CYS A 117 -10.38 -8.12 5.59
N ILE A 118 -11.39 -8.49 6.37
CA ILE A 118 -11.53 -9.83 6.97
C ILE A 118 -11.56 -10.96 5.93
N GLY A 119 -12.01 -10.67 4.71
CA GLY A 119 -12.05 -11.64 3.61
C GLY A 119 -10.71 -11.89 2.92
N SER A 120 -9.66 -11.13 3.25
CA SER A 120 -8.32 -11.34 2.66
C SER A 120 -7.67 -12.63 3.16
N SER A 121 -7.82 -12.93 4.46
CA SER A 121 -7.26 -14.13 5.09
C SER A 121 -7.98 -15.41 4.68
N SER A 122 -9.31 -15.36 4.52
CA SER A 122 -10.11 -16.54 4.13
C SER A 122 -9.90 -17.00 2.68
N ARG A 123 -9.38 -16.13 1.80
CA ARG A 123 -8.97 -16.52 0.44
C ARG A 123 -7.59 -17.15 0.37
N ASN A 124 -6.72 -16.88 1.35
CA ASN A 124 -5.33 -17.34 1.33
C ASN A 124 -5.14 -18.71 2.04
N SER A 125 -6.21 -19.27 2.62
CA SER A 125 -6.21 -20.54 3.34
C SER A 125 -6.74 -21.74 2.52
N ARG A 126 -6.94 -21.56 1.21
CA ARG A 126 -7.24 -22.64 0.24
C ARG A 126 -6.17 -22.67 -0.83
#